data_AF-A0A3G6PHW0-F1
#
_entry.id   AF-A0A3G6PHW0-F1
#
_cell.length_a   1.000
_cell.length_b   1.000
_cell.length_c   1.000
_cell.angle_alpha   90.00
_cell.angle_beta   90.00
_cell.angle_gamma   90.00
#
_symmetry.space_group_name_H-M   'P 1'
#
loop_
_entity.id
_entity.type
_entity.pdbx_description
1 polymer ?
#
loop_
_entity_poly.entity_id
_entity_poly.type
_entity_poly.pdbx_seq_one_letter_code
_entity_poly.pdbx_strand_id
1 'polypeptide(L)'
;MRNTLMILGIFAMVSCKAQQQTIPLNSSVLGAVENSYFKDMNNELDYYIGTWKSSFQDKTITLQISKQINVSMKAFGKNFYTDRLFTRYEIKKNGAILENTLNKDFTNDIGLSIRSLSSKDDGNSVTFLFSGGNCSVGIGTIILKKINATQFSWGYYPGTTTRNDKNCPPNKDYTIYLPETENLVFTKQ
;
A
#
# COMPACT_ATOMS: atom_id res chain seq x y z
N MET A 1 55.57 -5.06 43.86
CA MET A 1 55.37 -6.26 43.00
C MET A 1 53.98 -6.78 43.31
N ARG A 2 52.97 -6.42 42.53
CA ARG A 2 52.55 -7.08 41.28
C ARG A 2 51.68 -8.30 41.57
N ASN A 3 50.36 -8.11 41.59
CA ASN A 3 49.39 -8.87 40.77
C ASN A 3 47.96 -8.48 41.21
N THR A 4 47.36 -7.50 40.53
CA THR A 4 46.37 -7.69 39.44
C THR A 4 45.06 -8.28 39.96
N LEU A 5 44.14 -7.40 40.37
CA LEU A 5 42.99 -6.93 39.57
C LEU A 5 41.90 -8.01 39.47
N MET A 6 40.81 -7.78 40.21
CA MET A 6 39.51 -8.43 40.04
C MET A 6 39.16 -8.51 38.54
N ILE A 7 39.15 -9.72 37.99
CA ILE A 7 38.46 -9.98 36.71
C ILE A 7 37.02 -10.36 37.09
N LEU A 8 36.24 -9.33 37.43
CA LEU A 8 34.79 -9.38 37.28
C LEU A 8 34.52 -9.15 35.79
N GLY A 9 34.87 -10.14 34.98
CA GLY A 9 34.69 -10.13 33.53
C GLY A 9 33.24 -10.32 33.20
N ILE A 10 32.54 -9.20 33.03
CA ILE A 10 31.19 -9.05 32.50
C ILE A 10 31.04 -9.92 31.25
N PHE A 11 30.55 -11.15 31.42
CA PHE A 11 29.89 -11.90 30.34
C PHE A 11 28.46 -11.37 30.21
N ALA A 12 28.34 -10.06 29.91
CA ALA A 12 27.20 -9.60 29.16
C ALA A 12 27.42 -10.15 27.75
N MET A 13 27.03 -11.41 27.53
CA MET A 13 26.75 -11.90 26.20
C MET A 13 25.61 -11.02 25.69
N VAL A 14 26.01 -9.90 25.09
CA VAL A 14 25.15 -9.10 24.24
C VAL A 14 24.69 -10.10 23.21
N SER A 15 23.50 -10.65 23.41
CA SER A 15 22.76 -11.29 22.34
C SER A 15 22.60 -10.19 21.31
N CYS A 16 23.54 -10.15 20.36
CA CYS A 16 23.43 -9.39 19.16
C CYS A 16 22.29 -10.06 18.39
N LYS A 17 21.05 -9.81 18.82
CA LYS A 17 19.92 -9.85 17.91
C LYS A 17 20.31 -8.82 16.87
N ALA A 18 20.72 -9.27 15.69
CA ALA A 18 20.99 -8.39 14.57
C ALA A 18 19.81 -7.41 14.52
N GLN A 19 20.06 -6.17 14.94
CA GLN A 19 18.99 -5.19 15.07
C GLN A 19 18.49 -4.97 13.66
N GLN A 20 17.19 -5.19 13.46
CA GLN A 20 16.53 -4.93 12.19
C GLN A 20 16.88 -3.50 11.78
N GLN A 21 17.66 -3.36 10.70
CA GLN A 21 18.10 -2.05 10.24
C GLN A 21 16.87 -1.25 9.85
N THR A 22 16.57 -0.20 10.61
CA THR A 22 15.44 0.69 10.31
C THR A 22 15.96 1.83 9.43
N ILE A 23 15.35 1.99 8.27
CA ILE A 23 15.71 2.98 7.26
C ILE A 23 14.48 3.80 6.84
N PRO A 24 14.65 5.04 6.36
CA PRO A 24 13.53 5.86 5.90
C PRO A 24 12.71 5.18 4.81
N LEU A 25 11.39 5.36 4.82
CA LEU A 25 10.44 4.73 3.89
C LEU A 25 10.84 4.87 2.41
N ASN A 26 11.24 6.07 2.00
CA ASN A 26 11.59 6.39 0.60
C ASN A 26 13.02 5.97 0.20
N SER A 27 13.75 5.26 1.07
CA SER A 27 15.08 4.77 0.74
C SER A 27 15.02 3.75 -0.39
N SER A 28 16.04 3.73 -1.25
CA SER A 28 16.15 2.69 -2.27
C SER A 28 16.30 1.31 -1.65
N VAL A 29 15.53 0.35 -2.16
CA VAL A 29 15.68 -1.07 -1.81
C VAL A 29 16.96 -1.66 -2.43
N LEU A 30 17.48 -1.06 -3.50
CA LEU A 30 18.75 -1.46 -4.11
C LEU A 30 19.88 -1.12 -3.14
N GLY A 31 20.60 -2.14 -2.68
CA GLY A 31 21.69 -2.00 -1.71
C GLY A 31 21.27 -2.16 -0.26
N ALA A 32 19.96 -2.22 0.04
CA ALA A 32 19.49 -2.50 1.39
C ALA A 32 19.88 -3.92 1.86
N VAL A 33 20.19 -4.04 3.14
CA VAL A 33 20.48 -5.32 3.80
C VAL A 33 19.18 -6.12 3.95
N GLU A 34 19.24 -7.44 3.74
CA GLU A 34 18.06 -8.29 3.95
C GLU A 34 17.50 -8.14 5.37
N ASN A 35 16.18 -8.23 5.49
CA ASN A 35 15.38 -8.00 6.70
C ASN A 35 15.32 -6.54 7.18
N SER A 36 15.87 -5.57 6.45
CA SER A 36 15.70 -4.14 6.77
C SER A 36 14.24 -3.72 6.81
N TYR A 37 13.95 -2.70 7.62
CA TYR A 37 12.63 -2.11 7.82
C TYR A 37 12.57 -0.69 7.29
N PHE A 38 11.79 -0.48 6.23
CA PHE A 38 11.47 0.81 5.63
C PHE A 38 10.32 1.45 6.41
N LYS A 39 10.65 2.37 7.31
CA LYS A 39 9.72 2.96 8.26
C LYS A 39 9.30 4.36 7.83
N ASP A 40 8.01 4.68 7.96
CA ASP A 40 7.53 6.05 7.82
C ASP A 40 7.93 6.87 9.06
N MET A 41 9.10 7.48 9.01
CA MET A 41 9.66 8.25 10.13
C MET A 41 9.07 9.66 10.23
N ASN A 42 8.61 10.22 9.10
CA ASN A 42 8.15 11.60 8.99
C ASN A 42 6.62 11.73 8.92
N ASN A 43 5.90 10.63 9.16
CA ASN A 43 4.45 10.56 9.10
C ASN A 43 3.88 11.03 7.75
N GLU A 44 4.61 10.76 6.66
CA GLU A 44 4.23 11.22 5.33
C GLU A 44 2.94 10.55 4.83
N LEU A 45 2.66 9.34 5.34
CA LEU A 45 1.48 8.54 5.01
C LEU A 45 0.23 8.96 5.79
N ASP A 46 0.38 9.62 6.93
CA ASP A 46 -0.72 9.88 7.88
C ASP A 46 -1.82 10.76 7.28
N TYR A 47 -1.44 11.66 6.36
CA TYR A 47 -2.38 12.48 5.61
C TYR A 47 -3.50 11.66 4.95
N TYR A 48 -3.14 10.52 4.35
CA TYR A 48 -4.04 9.70 3.54
C TYR A 48 -4.95 8.81 4.40
N ILE A 49 -4.64 8.60 5.68
CA ILE A 49 -5.42 7.73 6.56
C ILE A 49 -6.80 8.34 6.78
N GLY A 50 -7.85 7.51 6.62
CA GLY A 50 -9.24 7.89 6.88
C GLY A 50 -10.21 7.39 5.82
N THR A 51 -11.44 7.90 5.90
CA THR A 51 -12.49 7.63 4.91
C THR A 51 -12.57 8.80 3.93
N TRP A 52 -12.61 8.49 2.65
CA TRP A 52 -12.65 9.47 1.57
C TRP A 52 -13.79 9.16 0.62
N LYS A 53 -14.48 10.19 0.13
CA LYS A 53 -15.55 10.01 -0.86
C LYS A 53 -15.34 10.87 -2.09
N SER A 54 -15.82 10.35 -3.21
CA SER A 54 -15.97 11.07 -4.47
C SER A 54 -17.17 10.53 -5.25
N SER A 55 -17.52 11.22 -6.32
CA SER A 55 -18.57 10.83 -7.25
C SER A 55 -18.07 10.89 -8.69
N PHE A 56 -18.31 9.85 -9.47
CA PHE A 56 -17.90 9.77 -10.87
C PHE A 56 -18.92 8.95 -11.67
N GLN A 57 -19.49 9.53 -12.74
CA GLN A 57 -20.47 8.85 -13.63
C GLN A 57 -21.60 8.13 -12.87
N ASP A 58 -22.33 8.85 -12.02
CA ASP A 58 -23.41 8.35 -11.14
C ASP A 58 -22.99 7.28 -10.12
N LYS A 59 -21.68 7.01 -9.99
CA LYS A 59 -21.13 6.14 -8.96
C LYS A 59 -20.68 6.98 -7.78
N THR A 60 -21.02 6.54 -6.57
CA THR A 60 -20.37 6.99 -5.34
C THR A 60 -19.23 6.04 -5.02
N ILE A 61 -18.05 6.61 -4.76
CA ILE A 61 -16.84 5.88 -4.41
C ILE A 61 -16.47 6.23 -2.98
N THR A 62 -16.39 5.23 -2.13
CA THR A 62 -15.87 5.36 -0.77
C THR A 62 -14.56 4.61 -0.67
N LEU A 63 -13.50 5.28 -0.21
CA LEU A 63 -12.21 4.66 0.11
C LEU A 63 -12.03 4.69 1.63
N GLN A 64 -11.56 3.58 2.20
CA GLN A 64 -11.07 3.49 3.56
C GLN A 64 -9.59 3.16 3.52
N ILE A 65 -8.76 4.15 3.81
CA ILE A 65 -7.31 4.04 3.76
C ILE A 65 -6.79 3.88 5.19
N SER A 66 -6.00 2.83 5.40
CA SER A 66 -5.37 2.49 6.68
C SER A 66 -3.87 2.34 6.51
N LYS A 67 -3.10 2.60 7.57
CA LYS A 67 -1.67 2.34 7.61
C LYS A 67 -1.41 0.96 8.21
N GLN A 68 -0.65 0.14 7.51
CA GLN A 68 -0.15 -1.14 7.99
C GLN A 68 1.32 -0.97 8.36
N ILE A 69 1.67 -1.41 9.56
CA ILE A 69 3.01 -1.24 10.12
C ILE A 69 3.83 -2.51 9.94
N ASN A 70 5.11 -2.35 9.59
CA ASN A 70 6.09 -3.45 9.55
C ASN A 70 5.61 -4.68 8.74
N VAL A 71 5.07 -4.45 7.55
CA VAL A 71 4.53 -5.50 6.69
C VAL A 71 5.65 -6.13 5.87
N SER A 72 5.68 -7.46 5.79
CA SER A 72 6.63 -8.18 4.94
C SER A 72 6.47 -7.81 3.46
N MET A 73 7.60 -7.56 2.81
CA MET A 73 7.69 -7.35 1.37
C MET A 73 8.90 -8.10 0.82
N LYS A 74 8.81 -8.57 -0.43
CA LYS A 74 9.91 -9.23 -1.12
C LYS A 74 10.34 -8.41 -2.33
N ALA A 75 11.63 -8.16 -2.46
CA ALA A 75 12.20 -7.42 -3.58
C ALA A 75 13.58 -7.97 -3.91
N PHE A 76 13.90 -8.14 -5.20
CA PHE A 76 15.19 -8.65 -5.67
C PHE A 76 15.66 -9.94 -4.96
N GLY A 77 14.71 -10.85 -4.68
CA GLY A 77 14.98 -12.11 -3.99
C GLY A 77 15.17 -12.02 -2.48
N LYS A 78 15.21 -10.83 -1.88
CA LYS A 78 15.39 -10.58 -0.44
C LYS A 78 14.07 -10.25 0.25
N ASN A 79 14.00 -10.58 1.53
CA ASN A 79 12.88 -10.19 2.39
C ASN A 79 13.17 -8.85 3.07
N PHE A 80 12.15 -8.01 3.18
CA PHE A 80 12.19 -6.73 3.87
C PHE A 80 10.87 -6.50 4.59
N TYR A 81 10.80 -5.41 5.33
CA TYR A 81 9.58 -4.97 5.98
C TYR A 81 9.33 -3.50 5.67
N THR A 82 8.07 -3.08 5.59
CA THR A 82 7.72 -1.70 5.26
C THR A 82 6.44 -1.24 5.93
N ASP A 83 6.39 0.04 6.28
CA ASP A 83 5.13 0.73 6.54
C ASP A 83 4.45 1.05 5.21
N ARG A 84 3.16 0.74 5.08
CA ARG A 84 2.43 1.00 3.84
C ARG A 84 0.99 1.38 4.07
N LEU A 85 0.38 2.03 3.10
CA LEU A 85 -1.06 2.24 3.06
C LEU A 85 -1.75 1.05 2.41
N PHE A 86 -2.89 0.68 2.99
CA PHE A 86 -3.81 -0.33 2.48
C PHE A 86 -5.20 0.28 2.36
N THR A 87 -5.74 0.23 1.15
CA THR A 87 -7.03 0.85 0.81
C THR A 87 -8.07 -0.23 0.56
N ARG A 88 -9.17 -0.13 1.30
CA ARG A 88 -10.43 -0.81 0.99
C ARG A 88 -11.37 0.19 0.36
N TYR A 89 -12.37 -0.29 -0.36
CA TYR A 89 -13.29 0.57 -1.07
C TYR A 89 -14.67 -0.04 -1.26
N GLU A 90 -15.63 0.83 -1.53
CA GLU A 90 -16.98 0.48 -1.93
C GLU A 90 -17.39 1.38 -3.10
N ILE A 91 -17.94 0.76 -4.14
CA ILE A 91 -18.52 1.43 -5.30
C ILE A 91 -20.02 1.18 -5.31
N LYS A 92 -20.81 2.25 -5.28
CA LYS A 92 -22.27 2.20 -5.39
C LYS A 92 -22.74 2.97 -6.61
N LYS A 93 -23.77 2.48 -7.29
CA LYS A 93 -24.50 3.22 -8.33
C LYS A 93 -25.97 3.23 -7.98
N ASN A 94 -26.57 4.42 -7.86
CA ASN A 94 -27.98 4.59 -7.49
C ASN A 94 -28.39 3.78 -6.24
N GLY A 95 -27.52 3.73 -5.22
CA GLY A 95 -27.75 2.98 -3.97
C GLY A 95 -27.42 1.50 -4.02
N ALA A 96 -27.29 0.88 -5.20
CA ALA A 96 -26.88 -0.52 -5.33
C ALA A 96 -25.35 -0.67 -5.26
N ILE A 97 -24.86 -1.65 -4.52
CA ILE A 97 -23.42 -1.99 -4.43
C ILE A 97 -22.99 -2.68 -5.72
N LEU A 98 -21.99 -2.13 -6.40
CA LEU A 98 -21.35 -2.74 -7.56
C LEU A 98 -20.13 -3.57 -7.17
N GLU A 99 -19.30 -3.03 -6.26
CA GLU A 99 -18.11 -3.73 -5.75
C GLU A 99 -17.81 -3.25 -4.33
N ASN A 100 -17.49 -4.17 -3.43
CA ASN A 100 -17.23 -3.86 -2.02
C ASN A 100 -16.09 -4.74 -1.47
N THR A 101 -15.07 -4.08 -0.94
CA THR A 101 -13.92 -4.73 -0.29
C THR A 101 -13.77 -4.37 1.19
N LEU A 102 -14.70 -3.60 1.77
CA LEU A 102 -14.63 -3.11 3.15
C LEU A 102 -14.49 -4.24 4.19
N ASN A 103 -15.15 -5.37 3.96
CA ASN A 103 -15.12 -6.55 4.83
C ASN A 103 -14.42 -7.77 4.19
N LYS A 104 -13.71 -7.57 3.07
CA LYS A 104 -12.99 -8.66 2.40
C LYS A 104 -11.77 -9.08 3.22
N ASP A 105 -11.61 -10.38 3.42
CA ASP A 105 -10.36 -10.96 3.92
C ASP A 105 -9.34 -11.08 2.78
N PHE A 106 -8.18 -10.47 2.97
CA PHE A 106 -7.09 -10.43 2.00
C PHE A 106 -5.94 -11.36 2.35
N THR A 107 -6.10 -12.22 3.37
CA THR A 107 -5.03 -13.11 3.86
C THR A 107 -4.58 -14.11 2.79
N ASN A 108 -5.53 -14.75 2.12
CA ASN A 108 -5.27 -15.77 1.09
C ASN A 108 -5.73 -15.35 -0.32
N ASP A 109 -6.35 -14.19 -0.44
CA ASP A 109 -6.85 -13.66 -1.71
C ASP A 109 -6.52 -12.17 -1.82
N ILE A 110 -5.50 -11.86 -2.61
CA ILE A 110 -5.06 -10.48 -2.84
C ILE A 110 -5.84 -9.79 -3.96
N GLY A 111 -6.78 -10.46 -4.61
CA GLY A 111 -7.65 -9.87 -5.63
C GLY A 111 -8.37 -8.64 -5.06
N LEU A 112 -8.51 -7.62 -5.90
CA LEU A 112 -9.08 -6.30 -5.55
C LEU A 112 -8.30 -5.48 -4.52
N SER A 113 -7.15 -5.93 -4.03
CA SER A 113 -6.39 -5.15 -3.05
C SER A 113 -5.72 -3.92 -3.68
N ILE A 114 -5.74 -2.81 -2.94
CA ILE A 114 -5.05 -1.56 -3.29
C ILE A 114 -3.99 -1.29 -2.21
N ARG A 115 -2.71 -1.34 -2.58
CA ARG A 115 -1.57 -1.21 -1.65
C ARG A 115 -0.57 -0.17 -2.14
N SER A 116 -0.05 0.68 -1.26
CA SER A 116 1.00 1.62 -1.66
C SER A 116 2.30 0.90 -2.01
N LEU A 117 2.95 1.34 -3.07
CA LEU A 117 4.28 0.87 -3.50
C LEU A 117 5.38 1.84 -3.05
N SER A 118 5.11 3.15 -3.18
CA SER A 118 6.05 4.20 -2.84
C SER A 118 5.33 5.52 -2.57
N SER A 119 5.90 6.34 -1.70
CA SER A 119 5.69 7.78 -1.62
C SER A 119 6.76 8.48 -2.45
N LYS A 120 6.45 9.67 -2.97
CA LYS A 120 7.50 10.57 -3.46
C LYS A 120 8.20 11.24 -2.29
N ASP A 121 9.48 11.56 -2.45
CA ASP A 121 10.33 12.20 -1.43
C ASP A 121 9.77 13.54 -0.91
N ASP A 122 8.92 14.21 -1.68
CA ASP A 122 8.26 15.46 -1.28
C ASP A 122 7.01 15.24 -0.40
N GLY A 123 6.63 13.98 -0.16
CA GLY A 123 5.44 13.60 0.59
C GLY A 123 4.12 14.04 -0.05
N ASN A 124 4.12 14.55 -1.29
CA ASN A 124 2.90 15.12 -1.91
C ASN A 124 2.12 14.10 -2.72
N SER A 125 2.71 12.94 -3.00
CA SER A 125 1.99 11.88 -3.70
C SER A 125 2.39 10.49 -3.24
N VAL A 126 1.41 9.58 -3.26
CA VAL A 126 1.61 8.15 -3.03
C VAL A 126 1.10 7.37 -4.22
N THR A 127 1.91 6.42 -4.67
CA THR A 127 1.59 5.48 -5.73
C THR A 127 1.11 4.17 -5.11
N PHE A 128 -0.01 3.67 -5.61
CA PHE A 128 -0.62 2.40 -5.22
C PHE A 128 -0.67 1.45 -6.42
N LEU A 129 -0.59 0.15 -6.12
CA LEU A 129 -0.94 -0.92 -7.03
C LEU A 129 -2.33 -1.44 -6.68
N PHE A 130 -3.24 -1.42 -7.66
CA PHE A 130 -4.45 -2.22 -7.63
C PHE A 130 -4.16 -3.59 -8.23
N SER A 131 -4.47 -4.67 -7.50
CA SER A 131 -4.19 -6.04 -7.96
C SER A 131 -5.15 -6.54 -9.05
N GLY A 132 -6.20 -5.77 -9.37
CA GLY A 132 -7.22 -6.15 -10.33
C GLY A 132 -8.31 -7.05 -9.75
N GLY A 133 -9.41 -7.19 -10.50
CA GLY A 133 -10.52 -8.09 -10.19
C GLY A 133 -10.28 -9.53 -10.62
N ASN A 134 -11.33 -10.19 -11.09
CA ASN A 134 -11.19 -11.54 -11.65
C ASN A 134 -10.12 -11.53 -12.74
N CYS A 135 -9.19 -12.48 -12.68
CA CYS A 135 -8.10 -12.60 -13.64
C CYS A 135 -7.24 -11.33 -13.78
N SER A 136 -7.08 -10.60 -12.67
CA SER A 136 -6.30 -9.37 -12.58
C SER A 136 -6.79 -8.25 -13.50
N VAL A 137 -8.06 -8.29 -13.93
CA VAL A 137 -8.63 -7.23 -14.78
C VAL A 137 -8.56 -5.89 -14.07
N GLY A 138 -8.07 -4.87 -14.79
CA GLY A 138 -7.82 -3.56 -14.21
C GLY A 138 -6.56 -3.47 -13.35
N ILE A 139 -5.74 -4.53 -13.22
CA ILE A 139 -4.44 -4.41 -12.55
C ILE A 139 -3.70 -3.17 -13.07
N GLY A 140 -3.25 -2.31 -12.16
CA GLY A 140 -2.83 -0.98 -12.57
C GLY A 140 -2.38 -0.09 -11.44
N THR A 141 -1.96 1.10 -11.85
CA THR A 141 -1.38 2.09 -10.93
C THR A 141 -2.42 3.12 -10.56
N ILE A 142 -2.53 3.43 -9.27
CA ILE A 142 -3.33 4.54 -8.75
C ILE A 142 -2.36 5.55 -8.13
N ILE A 143 -2.54 6.83 -8.41
CA ILE A 143 -1.73 7.91 -7.84
C ILE A 143 -2.66 8.85 -7.08
N LEU A 144 -2.35 9.08 -5.80
CA LEU A 144 -3.03 10.08 -4.98
C LEU A 144 -2.11 11.29 -4.77
N LYS A 145 -2.53 12.49 -5.17
CA LYS A 145 -1.75 13.73 -4.97
C LYS A 145 -2.47 14.67 -4.01
N LYS A 146 -1.77 15.17 -2.99
CA LYS A 146 -2.33 16.14 -2.03
C LYS A 146 -2.76 17.41 -2.76
N ILE A 147 -3.95 17.91 -2.45
CA ILE A 147 -4.43 19.23 -2.91
C ILE A 147 -4.41 20.21 -1.73
N ASN A 148 -5.04 19.82 -0.62
CA ASN A 148 -5.08 20.58 0.63
C ASN A 148 -5.29 19.62 1.82
N ALA A 149 -5.56 20.14 3.01
CA ALA A 149 -5.70 19.35 4.24
C ALA A 149 -6.79 18.25 4.19
N THR A 150 -7.83 18.40 3.36
CA THR A 150 -8.99 17.50 3.33
C THR A 150 -9.29 16.93 1.94
N GLN A 151 -8.44 17.20 0.94
CA GLN A 151 -8.66 16.77 -0.44
C GLN A 151 -7.39 16.30 -1.13
N PHE A 152 -7.49 15.19 -1.85
CA PHE A 152 -6.48 14.74 -2.81
C PHE A 152 -7.10 14.50 -4.18
N SER A 153 -6.27 14.55 -5.23
CA SER A 153 -6.65 14.07 -6.55
C SER A 153 -6.28 12.60 -6.74
N TRP A 154 -7.15 11.88 -7.42
CA TRP A 154 -7.02 10.50 -7.84
C TRP A 154 -6.69 10.44 -9.34
N GLY A 155 -5.71 9.62 -9.69
CA GLY A 155 -5.48 9.17 -11.06
C GLY A 155 -5.36 7.66 -11.10
N TYR A 156 -6.07 6.98 -12.00
CA TYR A 156 -6.00 5.53 -12.16
C TYR A 156 -5.68 5.13 -13.60
N TYR A 157 -4.67 4.30 -13.73
CA TYR A 157 -4.07 3.84 -14.97
C TYR A 157 -4.09 2.30 -15.00
N PRO A 158 -5.20 1.68 -15.47
CA PRO A 158 -5.27 0.24 -15.64
C PRO A 158 -4.29 -0.22 -16.74
N GLY A 159 -3.48 -1.23 -16.44
CA GLY A 159 -2.49 -1.79 -17.36
C GLY A 159 -3.08 -2.74 -18.40
N THR A 160 -4.18 -3.43 -18.07
CA THR A 160 -4.89 -4.32 -19.01
C THR A 160 -6.38 -4.04 -18.98
N THR A 161 -6.91 -3.47 -20.05
CA THR A 161 -8.35 -3.29 -20.28
C THR A 161 -8.98 -4.45 -21.06
N THR A 162 -8.16 -5.42 -21.52
CA THR A 162 -8.59 -6.44 -22.47
C THR A 162 -8.55 -7.87 -21.91
N ARG A 163 -9.59 -8.62 -22.27
CA ARG A 163 -9.80 -10.06 -22.13
C ARG A 163 -8.68 -10.85 -22.82
N ASN A 164 -7.46 -10.85 -22.28
CA ASN A 164 -6.31 -11.49 -22.93
C ASN A 164 -5.85 -12.79 -22.28
N ASP A 165 -6.59 -13.32 -21.31
CA ASP A 165 -6.25 -14.62 -20.73
C ASP A 165 -7.15 -15.72 -21.31
N LYS A 166 -6.57 -16.59 -22.15
CA LYS A 166 -7.20 -17.84 -22.59
C LYS A 166 -7.63 -18.71 -21.40
N ASN A 167 -7.06 -18.49 -20.22
CA ASN A 167 -7.34 -19.24 -19.01
C ASN A 167 -8.40 -18.59 -18.11
N CYS A 168 -8.86 -17.37 -18.41
CA CYS A 168 -9.93 -16.75 -17.63
C CYS A 168 -11.31 -17.23 -18.12
N PRO A 169 -12.12 -17.85 -17.24
CA PRO A 169 -13.43 -18.37 -17.65
C PRO A 169 -14.37 -17.27 -18.15
N PRO A 170 -15.07 -17.46 -19.30
CA PRO A 170 -15.90 -16.41 -19.90
C PRO A 170 -17.12 -16.01 -19.04
N ASN A 171 -17.44 -16.78 -18.00
CA ASN A 171 -18.54 -16.52 -17.06
C ASN A 171 -18.14 -15.65 -15.85
N LYS A 172 -16.93 -15.09 -15.83
CA LYS A 172 -16.48 -14.15 -14.79
C LYS A 172 -16.86 -12.72 -15.13
N ASP A 173 -16.90 -11.88 -14.10
CA ASP A 173 -17.05 -10.44 -14.28
C ASP A 173 -15.68 -9.81 -14.57
N TYR A 174 -15.59 -9.10 -15.69
CA TYR A 174 -14.41 -8.40 -16.19
C TYR A 174 -14.58 -6.88 -16.11
N THR A 175 -15.60 -6.40 -15.39
CA THR A 175 -15.87 -4.97 -15.27
C THR A 175 -14.89 -4.35 -14.30
N ILE A 176 -14.30 -3.22 -14.71
CA ILE A 176 -13.54 -2.36 -13.81
C ILE A 176 -14.53 -1.36 -13.19
N TYR A 177 -14.75 -1.46 -11.88
CA TYR A 177 -15.70 -0.59 -11.19
C TYR A 177 -15.07 0.71 -10.68
N LEU A 178 -13.76 0.71 -10.43
CA LEU A 178 -12.99 1.88 -10.00
C LEU A 178 -13.03 3.00 -11.07
N PRO A 179 -12.93 4.29 -10.67
CA PRO A 179 -12.92 5.40 -11.61
C PRO A 179 -11.64 5.44 -12.47
N GLU A 180 -11.76 5.03 -13.73
CA GLU A 180 -10.71 5.15 -14.75
C GLU A 180 -10.62 6.60 -15.26
N THR A 181 -10.02 7.46 -14.45
CA THR A 181 -9.90 8.88 -14.75
C THR A 181 -8.73 9.51 -14.00
N GLU A 182 -8.37 10.73 -14.42
CA GLU A 182 -7.39 11.57 -13.76
C GLU A 182 -8.05 12.76 -13.09
N ASN A 183 -7.38 13.31 -12.07
CA ASN A 183 -7.77 14.52 -11.37
C ASN A 183 -9.15 14.45 -10.67
N LEU A 184 -9.66 13.24 -10.42
CA LEU A 184 -10.88 13.05 -9.63
C LEU A 184 -10.61 13.43 -8.17
N VAL A 185 -11.36 14.39 -7.64
CA VAL A 185 -11.13 14.89 -6.28
C VAL A 185 -11.87 14.02 -5.27
N PHE A 186 -11.14 13.50 -4.30
CA PHE A 186 -11.69 12.86 -3.11
C PHE A 186 -11.65 13.83 -1.94
N THR A 187 -12.70 13.81 -1.13
CA THR A 187 -12.81 14.64 0.08
C THR A 187 -12.91 13.74 1.32
N LYS A 188 -12.15 14.08 2.35
CA LYS A 188 -12.16 13.39 3.65
C LYS A 188 -13.53 13.50 4.30
N GLN A 189 -13.98 12.45 4.98
CA GLN A 189 -15.27 12.38 5.68
C GLN A 189 -15.13 12.60 7.17
#